data_AF-A0AAD5G8J3-F1
#
_entry.id   AF-A0AAD5G8J3-F1
#
_cell.length_a   1.000
_cell.length_b   1.000
_cell.length_c   1.000
_cell.angle_alpha   90.00
_cell.angle_beta   90.00
_cell.angle_gamma   90.00
#
_symmetry.space_group_name_H-M   'P 1'
#
loop_
_entity.id
_entity.type
_entity.pdbx_description
1 polymer ?
#
loop_
_entity_poly.entity_id
_entity_poly.type
_entity_poly.pdbx_seq_one_letter_code
_entity_poly.pdbx_strand_id
1 'polypeptide(L)'
;MVSFTQLPIEVVDLIIIMLAISTNGAREIATISATCKLFKNLAERAHVLREVNFRCLALTEDFSMHHHPKDLLCVCTQIGNQAAKNIFAKALLYDDWWFKQLIVESNQEALDLRVSYSGLLDYHSIVRSFIRHGSCADMVKMYEYLLNYVISFVGYKVASRFGILDAIYTMCFEMFKIIKEHHRRSLGSPRDPDVYTTKLNYQVREERKKVIVIFDQLFPCRPV
;
A
#
# COMPACT_ATOMS: atom_id res chain seq x y z
N MET A 1 1.39 -23.14 36.81
CA MET A 1 1.39 -22.03 35.83
C MET A 1 1.84 -22.59 34.49
N VAL A 2 0.98 -22.54 33.48
CA VAL A 2 1.36 -22.91 32.10
C VAL A 2 1.95 -21.67 31.45
N SER A 3 3.17 -21.76 30.95
CA SER A 3 3.83 -20.68 30.22
C SER A 3 3.43 -20.73 28.75
N PHE A 4 3.24 -19.58 28.12
CA PHE A 4 2.94 -19.49 26.69
C PHE A 4 4.01 -20.16 25.81
N THR A 5 5.25 -20.24 26.32
CA THR A 5 6.37 -20.96 25.68
C THR A 5 6.24 -22.49 25.69
N GLN A 6 5.28 -23.03 26.46
CA GLN A 6 4.99 -24.47 26.53
C GLN A 6 3.92 -24.90 25.51
N LEU A 7 3.30 -23.95 24.80
CA LEU A 7 2.37 -24.25 23.71
C LEU A 7 3.15 -24.78 22.50
N PRO A 8 2.55 -25.69 21.70
CA PRO A 8 3.08 -26.04 20.39
C PRO A 8 3.32 -24.79 19.55
N ILE A 9 4.43 -24.75 18.83
CA ILE A 9 4.86 -23.56 18.10
C ILE A 9 3.85 -23.14 17.03
N GLU A 10 3.12 -24.10 16.47
CA GLU A 10 2.05 -23.89 15.49
C GLU A 10 0.86 -23.13 16.10
N VAL A 11 0.52 -23.41 17.36
CA VAL A 11 -0.54 -22.70 18.08
C VAL A 11 -0.12 -21.27 18.35
N VAL A 12 1.14 -21.07 18.74
CA VAL A 12 1.70 -19.72 18.96
C VAL A 12 1.75 -18.92 17.65
N ASP A 13 2.16 -19.56 16.55
CA ASP A 13 2.21 -18.95 15.22
C ASP A 13 0.81 -18.50 14.77
N LEU A 14 -0.21 -19.34 14.97
CA LEU A 14 -1.61 -18.98 14.69
C LEU A 14 -2.08 -17.77 15.52
N ILE A 15 -1.74 -17.74 16.81
CA ILE A 15 -2.08 -16.59 17.68
C ILE A 15 -1.42 -15.31 17.16
N ILE A 16 -0.15 -15.38 16.76
CA ILE A 16 0.56 -14.23 16.20
C ILE A 16 -0.07 -13.76 14.89
N ILE A 17 -0.50 -14.67 14.01
CA ILE A 17 -1.24 -14.30 12.79
C ILE A 17 -2.57 -13.61 13.14
N MET A 18 -3.31 -14.13 14.13
CA MET A 18 -4.56 -13.52 14.59
C MET A 18 -4.34 -12.10 15.14
N LEU A 19 -3.22 -11.86 15.83
CA LEU A 19 -2.81 -10.51 16.23
C LEU A 19 -2.46 -9.66 15.00
N ALA A 20 -1.68 -10.20 14.06
CA ALA A 20 -1.28 -9.47 12.84
C ALA A 20 -2.47 -8.94 12.04
N ILE A 21 -3.54 -9.72 11.88
CA ILE A 21 -4.73 -9.31 11.11
C ILE A 21 -5.71 -8.42 11.90
N SER A 22 -5.50 -8.28 13.22
CA SER A 22 -6.39 -7.52 14.09
C SER A 22 -6.43 -6.04 13.70
N THR A 23 -7.43 -5.29 14.18
CA THR A 23 -7.54 -3.84 13.91
C THR A 23 -6.27 -3.06 14.30
N ASN A 24 -5.55 -3.52 15.35
CA ASN A 24 -4.32 -2.91 15.85
C ASN A 24 -3.07 -3.74 15.50
N GLY A 25 -3.13 -4.58 14.46
CA GLY A 25 -2.15 -5.62 14.22
C GLY A 25 -0.71 -5.14 14.15
N ALA A 26 -0.43 -4.02 13.47
CA ALA A 26 0.92 -3.43 13.46
C ALA A 26 1.46 -3.15 14.88
N ARG A 27 0.62 -2.60 15.77
CA ARG A 27 0.99 -2.31 17.16
C ARG A 27 1.18 -3.59 17.97
N GLU A 28 0.27 -4.55 17.82
CA GLU A 28 0.33 -5.83 18.53
C GLU A 28 1.57 -6.63 18.13
N ILE A 29 1.91 -6.63 16.84
CA ILE A 29 3.12 -7.28 16.32
C ILE A 29 4.38 -6.58 16.81
N ALA A 30 4.43 -5.25 16.79
CA ALA A 30 5.56 -4.52 17.39
C ALA A 30 5.72 -4.84 18.88
N THR A 31 4.61 -4.89 19.62
CA THR A 31 4.59 -5.17 21.06
C THR A 31 5.07 -6.59 21.35
N ILE A 32 4.52 -7.60 20.68
CA ILE A 32 4.87 -9.01 20.96
C ILE A 32 6.31 -9.31 20.54
N SER A 33 6.80 -8.70 19.45
CA SER A 33 8.19 -8.83 19.01
C SER A 33 9.19 -8.29 20.03
N ALA A 34 8.80 -7.28 20.82
CA ALA A 34 9.64 -6.70 21.86
C ALA A 34 9.73 -7.56 23.14
N THR A 35 8.85 -8.55 23.31
CA THR A 35 8.77 -9.31 24.58
C THR A 35 9.85 -10.39 24.71
N CYS A 36 10.09 -11.21 23.68
CA CYS A 36 11.14 -12.22 23.71
C CYS A 36 11.62 -12.64 22.30
N LYS A 37 12.79 -13.29 22.24
CA LYS A 37 13.41 -13.72 20.97
C LYS A 37 12.53 -14.72 20.18
N LEU A 38 11.82 -15.61 20.87
CA LEU A 38 10.92 -16.56 20.20
C LEU A 38 9.81 -15.82 19.46
N PHE A 39 9.10 -14.92 20.13
CA PHE A 39 8.01 -14.16 19.51
C PHE A 39 8.50 -13.20 18.44
N LYS A 40 9.67 -12.59 18.63
CA LYS A 40 10.33 -11.81 17.56
C LYS A 40 10.53 -12.65 16.31
N ASN A 41 11.14 -13.83 16.44
CA ASN A 41 11.42 -14.71 15.31
C ASN A 41 10.13 -15.20 14.62
N LEU A 42 9.05 -15.42 15.37
CA LEU A 42 7.75 -15.81 14.81
C LEU A 42 7.06 -14.65 14.10
N ALA A 43 7.07 -13.46 14.70
CA ALA A 43 6.48 -12.25 14.13
C ALA A 43 7.19 -11.76 12.85
N GLU A 44 8.50 -11.99 12.74
CA GLU A 44 9.31 -11.66 11.56
C GLU A 44 9.15 -12.68 10.41
N ARG A 45 8.32 -13.73 10.57
CA ARG A 45 8.08 -14.68 9.48
C ARG A 45 7.31 -14.03 8.34
N ALA A 46 7.70 -14.36 7.11
CA ALA A 46 7.13 -13.76 5.90
C ALA A 46 5.59 -13.88 5.82
N HIS A 47 5.01 -15.02 6.21
CA HIS A 47 3.56 -15.19 6.18
C HIS A 47 2.83 -14.38 7.25
N VAL A 48 3.46 -14.07 8.38
CA VAL A 48 2.90 -13.14 9.39
C VAL A 48 2.96 -11.72 8.85
N LEU A 49 4.13 -11.29 8.39
CA LEU A 49 4.39 -9.94 7.90
C LEU A 49 3.49 -9.55 6.71
N ARG A 50 3.12 -10.51 5.85
CA ARG A 50 2.16 -10.29 4.75
C ARG A 50 0.75 -9.94 5.22
N GLU A 51 0.38 -10.41 6.40
CA GLU A 51 -0.99 -10.30 6.95
C GLU A 51 -1.13 -9.14 7.95
N VAL A 52 -0.02 -8.46 8.31
CA VAL A 52 -0.05 -7.34 9.25
C VAL A 52 -0.99 -6.25 8.77
N ASN A 53 -1.92 -5.88 9.63
CA ASN A 53 -2.92 -4.87 9.38
C ASN A 53 -2.43 -3.49 9.86
N PHE A 54 -2.45 -2.53 8.94
CA PHE A 54 -2.03 -1.14 9.16
C PHE A 54 -3.20 -0.15 9.22
N ARG A 55 -4.44 -0.62 9.46
CA ARG A 55 -5.65 0.23 9.41
C ARG A 55 -5.54 1.52 10.25
N CYS A 56 -5.00 1.44 11.46
CA CYS A 56 -4.84 2.61 12.32
C CYS A 56 -3.77 3.61 11.82
N LEU A 57 -2.78 3.13 11.05
CA LEU A 57 -1.74 3.95 10.42
C LEU A 57 -2.17 4.50 9.06
N ALA A 58 -3.17 3.90 8.41
CA ALA A 58 -3.66 4.38 7.11
C ALA A 58 -4.24 5.81 7.17
N LEU A 59 -4.56 6.32 8.36
CA LEU A 59 -5.19 7.62 8.60
C LEU A 59 -4.20 8.77 8.87
N THR A 60 -2.92 8.47 9.14
CA THR A 60 -1.92 9.53 9.38
C THR A 60 -1.33 10.07 8.08
N GLU A 61 -0.99 11.36 8.07
CA GLU A 61 -0.19 12.02 7.05
C GLU A 61 1.27 12.24 7.51
N ASP A 62 1.52 12.06 8.80
CA ASP A 62 2.86 12.08 9.37
C ASP A 62 3.43 10.66 9.39
N PHE A 63 4.46 10.43 8.58
CA PHE A 63 5.17 9.16 8.46
C PHE A 63 6.53 9.18 9.17
N SER A 64 6.87 10.26 9.88
CA SER A 64 8.20 10.44 10.50
C SER A 64 8.57 9.32 11.47
N MET A 65 7.58 8.75 12.16
CA MET A 65 7.78 7.63 13.07
C MET A 65 8.24 6.34 12.38
N HIS A 66 8.16 6.27 11.04
CA HIS A 66 8.51 5.10 10.24
C HIS A 66 9.77 5.28 9.39
N HIS A 67 10.56 6.34 9.63
CA HIS A 67 11.79 6.60 8.87
C HIS A 67 12.94 5.63 9.16
N HIS A 68 12.75 4.65 10.06
CA HIS A 68 13.75 3.63 10.31
C HIS A 68 13.64 2.46 9.31
N PRO A 69 14.74 2.01 8.65
CA PRO A 69 14.68 0.93 7.66
C PRO A 69 14.13 -0.40 8.16
N LYS A 70 14.38 -0.71 9.44
CA LYS A 70 13.86 -1.91 10.12
C LYS A 70 12.49 -1.71 10.77
N ASP A 71 11.84 -0.57 10.52
CA ASP A 71 10.47 -0.37 10.96
C ASP A 71 9.55 -1.42 10.30
N LEU A 72 8.52 -1.83 11.03
CA LEU A 72 7.55 -2.82 10.59
C LEU A 72 6.89 -2.43 9.25
N LEU A 73 6.62 -1.13 9.00
CA LEU A 73 6.07 -0.66 7.74
C LEU A 73 6.97 -0.97 6.55
N CYS A 74 8.27 -0.70 6.70
CA CYS A 74 9.29 -0.90 5.67
C CYS A 74 9.48 -2.39 5.38
N VAL A 75 9.64 -3.20 6.43
CA VAL A 75 9.82 -4.65 6.33
C VAL A 75 8.58 -5.31 5.71
N CYS A 76 7.37 -4.92 6.12
CA CYS A 76 6.13 -5.44 5.54
C CYS A 76 6.00 -5.06 4.05
N THR A 77 6.41 -3.85 3.67
CA THR A 77 6.40 -3.39 2.27
C THR A 77 7.30 -4.26 1.40
N GLN A 78 8.53 -4.55 1.84
CA GLN A 78 9.49 -5.42 1.15
C GLN A 78 8.97 -6.85 0.98
N ILE A 79 8.30 -7.39 2.01
CA ILE A 79 7.74 -8.75 1.99
C ILE A 79 6.44 -8.85 1.15
N GLY A 80 5.91 -7.72 0.70
CA GLY A 80 4.79 -7.67 -0.23
C GLY A 80 3.43 -7.40 0.42
N ASN A 81 3.38 -6.97 1.68
CA ASN A 81 2.14 -6.59 2.35
C ASN A 81 1.46 -5.41 1.61
N GLN A 82 0.22 -5.63 1.17
CA GLN A 82 -0.49 -4.65 0.34
C GLN A 82 -0.88 -3.38 1.11
N ALA A 83 -1.24 -3.50 2.39
CA ALA A 83 -1.59 -2.35 3.21
C ALA A 83 -0.37 -1.47 3.48
N ALA A 84 0.77 -2.10 3.78
CA ALA A 84 2.05 -1.42 3.94
C ALA A 84 2.47 -0.70 2.64
N LYS A 85 2.40 -1.39 1.50
CA LYS A 85 2.67 -0.80 0.17
C LYS A 85 1.81 0.43 -0.13
N ASN A 86 0.53 0.40 0.25
CA ASN A 86 -0.35 1.54 0.03
C ASN A 86 0.06 2.75 0.89
N ILE A 87 0.46 2.54 2.15
CA ILE A 87 0.95 3.62 3.02
C ILE A 87 2.29 4.15 2.49
N PHE A 88 3.21 3.26 2.12
CA PHE A 88 4.50 3.62 1.54
C PHE A 88 4.33 4.44 0.26
N ALA A 89 3.40 4.04 -0.63
CA ALA A 89 3.08 4.79 -1.83
C ALA A 89 2.57 6.20 -1.52
N LYS A 90 1.75 6.36 -0.48
CA LYS A 90 1.29 7.69 -0.06
C LYS A 90 2.46 8.56 0.38
N ALA A 91 3.36 8.04 1.21
CA ALA A 91 4.57 8.76 1.62
C ALA A 91 5.43 9.20 0.42
N LEU A 92 5.60 8.32 -0.57
CA LEU A 92 6.29 8.66 -1.83
C LEU A 92 5.59 9.77 -2.62
N LEU A 93 4.26 9.73 -2.69
CA LEU A 93 3.45 10.73 -3.39
C LEU A 93 3.46 12.10 -2.67
N TYR A 94 3.56 12.10 -1.33
CA TYR A 94 3.81 13.30 -0.53
C TYR A 94 5.24 13.86 -0.67
N ASP A 95 6.06 13.26 -1.53
CA ASP A 95 7.45 13.63 -1.76
C ASP A 95 8.36 13.45 -0.54
N ASP A 96 8.00 12.53 0.39
CA ASP A 96 8.82 12.26 1.58
C ASP A 96 10.19 11.69 1.18
N TRP A 97 11.23 12.51 1.38
CA TRP A 97 12.60 12.20 0.98
C TRP A 97 13.17 10.98 1.69
N TRP A 98 12.75 10.69 2.92
CA TRP A 98 13.24 9.55 3.69
C TRP A 98 12.81 8.24 3.06
N PHE A 99 11.53 8.13 2.69
CA PHE A 99 11.02 6.95 1.98
C PHE A 99 11.68 6.76 0.63
N LYS A 100 12.11 7.85 -0.02
CA LYS A 100 12.92 7.76 -1.23
C LYS A 100 14.32 7.22 -0.94
N GLN A 101 15.03 7.77 0.06
CA GLN A 101 16.36 7.29 0.41
C GLN A 101 16.35 5.82 0.85
N LEU A 102 15.32 5.42 1.58
CA LEU A 102 15.16 4.04 2.02
C LEU A 102 15.14 3.04 0.85
N ILE A 103 14.49 3.39 -0.27
CA ILE A 103 14.50 2.55 -1.47
C ILE A 103 15.92 2.43 -2.02
N VAL A 104 16.68 3.53 -2.05
CA VAL A 104 18.08 3.51 -2.51
C VAL A 104 18.94 2.63 -1.60
N GLU A 105 18.87 2.83 -0.29
CA GLU A 105 19.63 2.08 0.72
C GLU A 105 19.28 0.58 0.71
N SER A 106 17.97 0.26 0.71
CA SER A 106 17.50 -1.14 0.67
C SER A 106 17.97 -1.84 -0.60
N ASN A 107 17.98 -1.12 -1.74
CA ASN A 107 18.44 -1.67 -3.00
C ASN A 107 19.96 -1.87 -3.02
N GLN A 108 20.72 -0.97 -2.39
CA GLN A 108 22.17 -1.11 -2.25
C GLN A 108 22.53 -2.33 -1.40
N GLU A 109 21.89 -2.50 -0.24
CA GLU A 109 22.09 -3.67 0.62
C GLU A 109 21.74 -4.98 -0.09
N ALA A 110 20.63 -5.01 -0.84
CA ALA A 110 20.22 -6.18 -1.61
C ALA A 110 21.22 -6.53 -2.73
N LEU A 111 21.82 -5.53 -3.38
CA LEU A 111 22.88 -5.73 -4.38
C LEU A 111 24.16 -6.28 -3.74
N ASP A 112 24.55 -5.75 -2.58
CA ASP A 112 25.72 -6.22 -1.82
C ASP A 112 25.54 -7.68 -1.36
N LEU A 113 24.31 -8.06 -1.00
CA LEU A 113 23.91 -9.41 -0.61
C LEU A 113 23.61 -10.35 -1.80
N ARG A 114 23.75 -9.87 -3.06
CA ARG A 114 23.44 -10.62 -4.29
C ARG A 114 22.02 -11.19 -4.33
N VAL A 115 21.06 -10.48 -3.76
CA VAL A 115 19.64 -10.87 -3.81
C VAL A 115 19.12 -10.65 -5.23
N SER A 116 18.18 -11.50 -5.66
CA SER A 116 17.49 -11.35 -6.95
C SER A 116 16.89 -9.95 -7.11
N TYR A 117 17.03 -9.36 -8.30
CA TYR A 117 16.47 -8.06 -8.67
C TYR A 117 14.95 -7.96 -8.42
N SER A 118 14.24 -9.09 -8.42
CA SER A 118 12.80 -9.19 -8.11
C SER A 118 12.42 -8.77 -6.68
N GLY A 119 13.40 -8.69 -5.77
CA GLY A 119 13.22 -8.26 -4.37
C GLY A 119 13.48 -6.77 -4.13
N LEU A 120 13.94 -6.03 -5.14
CA LEU A 120 14.23 -4.61 -5.02
C LEU A 120 12.93 -3.81 -4.93
N LEU A 121 12.91 -2.84 -4.01
CA LEU A 121 11.83 -1.87 -3.97
C LEU A 121 11.99 -0.95 -5.19
N ASP A 122 10.94 -0.85 -6.00
CA ASP A 122 10.89 0.06 -7.14
C ASP A 122 9.82 1.12 -6.90
N TYR A 123 10.21 2.39 -7.01
CA TYR A 123 9.32 3.54 -6.81
C TYR A 123 8.05 3.41 -7.65
N HIS A 124 8.23 3.07 -8.92
CA HIS A 124 7.12 3.01 -9.88
C HIS A 124 6.24 1.79 -9.59
N SER A 125 6.82 0.65 -9.24
CA SER A 125 6.07 -0.55 -8.81
C SER A 125 5.20 -0.30 -7.57
N ILE A 126 5.70 0.44 -6.58
CA ILE A 126 4.93 0.81 -5.37
C ILE A 126 3.76 1.73 -5.74
N VAL A 127 4.01 2.80 -6.51
CA VAL A 127 2.95 3.73 -6.96
C VAL A 127 1.93 3.02 -7.86
N ARG A 128 2.40 2.17 -8.78
CA ARG A 128 1.55 1.32 -9.62
C ARG A 128 0.66 0.41 -8.79
N SER A 129 1.21 -0.21 -7.74
CA SER A 129 0.45 -1.03 -6.81
C SER A 129 -0.64 -0.21 -6.11
N PHE A 130 -0.37 1.04 -5.74
CA PHE A 130 -1.35 1.94 -5.16
C PHE A 130 -2.46 2.33 -6.15
N ILE A 131 -2.12 2.65 -7.40
CA ILE A 131 -3.12 2.88 -8.47
C ILE A 131 -4.02 1.65 -8.64
N ARG A 132 -3.46 0.45 -8.48
CA ARG A 132 -4.22 -0.81 -8.63
C ARG A 132 -5.09 -1.15 -7.43
N HIS A 133 -4.60 -0.93 -6.20
CA HIS A 133 -5.17 -1.50 -4.97
C HIS A 133 -5.53 -0.47 -3.88
N GLY A 134 -5.14 0.79 -4.03
CA GLY A 134 -5.47 1.85 -3.08
C GLY A 134 -6.97 2.07 -2.97
N SER A 135 -7.47 2.45 -1.79
CA SER A 135 -8.89 2.70 -1.58
C SER A 135 -9.39 3.86 -2.46
N CYS A 136 -10.69 3.92 -2.78
CA CYS A 136 -11.25 5.06 -3.50
C CYS A 136 -11.01 6.38 -2.76
N ALA A 137 -11.11 6.36 -1.42
CA ALA A 137 -10.89 7.54 -0.59
C ALA A 137 -9.44 8.03 -0.66
N ASP A 138 -8.47 7.12 -0.54
CA ASP A 138 -7.05 7.47 -0.67
C ASP A 138 -6.75 7.98 -2.08
N MET A 139 -7.24 7.32 -3.13
CA MET A 139 -6.98 7.74 -4.51
C MET A 139 -7.49 9.15 -4.82
N VAL A 140 -8.71 9.48 -4.36
CA VAL A 140 -9.26 10.83 -4.53
C VAL A 140 -8.45 11.86 -3.74
N LYS A 141 -8.06 11.53 -2.49
CA LYS A 141 -7.23 12.40 -1.65
C LYS A 141 -5.84 12.64 -2.25
N MET A 142 -5.26 11.61 -2.87
CA MET A 142 -3.92 11.66 -3.46
C MET A 142 -3.89 12.14 -4.91
N TYR A 143 -5.01 12.64 -5.46
CA TYR A 143 -5.14 13.01 -6.87
C TYR A 143 -4.05 14.00 -7.34
N GLU A 144 -3.90 15.13 -6.65
CA GLU A 144 -2.92 16.16 -7.04
C GLU A 144 -1.48 15.66 -6.93
N TYR A 145 -1.20 14.91 -5.86
CA TYR A 145 0.12 14.30 -5.63
C TYR A 145 0.48 13.27 -6.71
N LEU A 146 -0.49 12.47 -7.16
CA LEU A 146 -0.28 11.51 -8.24
C LEU A 146 -0.02 12.21 -9.58
N LEU A 147 -0.71 13.31 -9.88
CA LEU A 147 -0.43 14.11 -11.08
C LEU A 147 0.97 14.73 -11.01
N ASN A 148 1.32 15.33 -9.88
CA ASN A 148 2.63 15.94 -9.66
C ASN A 148 3.76 14.91 -9.76
N TYR A 149 3.54 13.71 -9.21
CA TYR A 149 4.46 12.58 -9.36
C TYR A 149 4.68 12.25 -10.83
N VAL A 150 3.63 12.05 -11.64
CA VAL A 150 3.82 11.74 -13.05
C VAL A 150 4.53 12.88 -13.78
N ILE A 151 4.10 14.13 -13.56
CA ILE A 151 4.67 15.31 -14.21
C ILE A 151 6.14 15.50 -13.85
N SER A 152 6.55 15.23 -12.61
CA SER A 152 7.95 15.42 -12.18
C SER A 152 8.91 14.43 -12.84
N PHE A 153 8.46 13.21 -13.16
CA PHE A 153 9.30 12.21 -13.82
C PHE A 153 9.30 12.28 -15.34
N VAL A 154 8.14 12.48 -16.00
CA VAL A 154 8.05 12.45 -17.47
C VAL A 154 7.86 13.83 -18.11
N GLY A 155 7.54 14.85 -17.33
CA GLY A 155 7.22 16.19 -17.81
C GLY A 155 5.78 16.32 -18.31
N TYR A 156 5.19 17.51 -18.14
CA TYR A 156 3.80 17.80 -18.48
C TYR A 156 3.44 17.48 -19.94
N LYS A 157 4.31 17.85 -20.90
CA LYS A 157 4.05 17.65 -22.34
C LYS A 157 3.95 16.16 -22.69
N VAL A 158 4.83 15.32 -22.11
CA VAL A 158 4.81 13.87 -22.36
C VAL A 158 3.60 13.25 -21.68
N ALA A 159 3.36 13.57 -20.40
CA ALA A 159 2.20 13.08 -19.66
C ALA A 159 0.87 13.42 -20.38
N SER A 160 0.73 14.66 -20.85
CA SER A 160 -0.44 15.12 -21.60
C SER A 160 -0.58 14.36 -22.93
N ARG A 161 0.51 14.18 -23.70
CA ARG A 161 0.49 13.44 -24.97
C ARG A 161 0.06 11.98 -24.81
N PHE A 162 0.48 11.33 -23.73
CA PHE A 162 0.07 9.95 -23.41
C PHE A 162 -1.33 9.86 -22.80
N GLY A 163 -1.98 10.99 -22.49
CA GLY A 163 -3.32 11.03 -21.93
C GLY A 163 -3.42 10.59 -20.47
N ILE A 164 -2.29 10.41 -19.76
CA ILE A 164 -2.32 9.89 -18.38
C ILE A 164 -2.98 10.88 -17.41
N LEU A 165 -2.82 12.19 -17.63
CA LEU A 165 -3.41 13.21 -16.78
C LEU A 165 -4.96 13.14 -16.83
N ASP A 166 -5.52 12.98 -18.03
CA ASP A 166 -6.96 12.84 -18.25
C ASP A 166 -7.49 11.49 -17.71
N ALA A 167 -6.72 10.41 -17.90
CA ALA A 167 -7.05 9.10 -17.35
C ALA A 167 -7.09 9.11 -15.81
N ILE A 168 -6.11 9.77 -15.16
CA ILE A 168 -6.09 9.92 -13.70
C ILE A 168 -7.29 10.76 -13.22
N TYR A 169 -7.59 11.87 -13.91
CA TYR A 169 -8.75 12.70 -13.60
C TYR A 169 -10.05 11.90 -13.67
N THR A 170 -10.27 11.18 -14.77
CA THR A 170 -11.47 10.37 -14.99
C THR A 170 -11.58 9.27 -13.94
N MET A 171 -10.49 8.57 -13.65
CA MET A 171 -10.42 7.55 -12.62
C MET A 171 -10.83 8.10 -11.24
N CYS A 172 -10.23 9.22 -10.80
CA CYS A 172 -10.54 9.82 -9.51
C CYS A 172 -11.97 10.39 -9.47
N PHE A 173 -12.48 10.92 -10.58
CA PHE A 173 -13.85 11.40 -10.69
C PHE A 173 -14.88 10.28 -10.49
N GLU A 174 -14.67 9.12 -11.11
CA GLU A 174 -15.55 7.95 -10.92
C GLU A 174 -15.47 7.40 -9.49
N MET A 175 -14.28 7.39 -8.87
CA MET A 175 -14.13 7.03 -7.46
C MET A 175 -14.86 8.00 -6.53
N PHE A 176 -14.81 9.30 -6.81
CA PHE A 176 -15.53 10.31 -6.05
C PHE A 176 -17.05 10.11 -6.12
N LYS A 177 -17.59 9.72 -7.28
CA LYS A 177 -19.02 9.36 -7.41
C LYS A 177 -19.40 8.21 -6.49
N ILE A 178 -18.56 7.17 -6.39
CA ILE A 178 -18.79 6.04 -5.48
C ILE A 178 -18.85 6.52 -4.02
N ILE A 179 -17.89 7.33 -3.59
CA ILE A 179 -17.83 7.85 -2.23
C ILE A 179 -19.08 8.68 -1.92
N LYS A 180 -19.46 9.58 -2.84
CA LYS A 180 -20.66 10.42 -2.70
C LYS A 180 -21.94 9.61 -2.61
N GLU A 181 -22.05 8.55 -3.43
CA GLU A 181 -23.20 7.65 -3.41
C GLU A 181 -23.27 6.86 -2.09
N HIS A 182 -22.12 6.36 -1.60
CA HIS A 182 -22.05 5.69 -0.31
C HIS A 182 -22.50 6.60 0.84
N HIS A 183 -22.04 7.87 0.87
CA HIS A 183 -22.48 8.85 1.86
C HIS A 183 -23.98 9.16 1.77
N ARG A 184 -24.54 9.25 0.56
CA ARG A 184 -25.99 9.45 0.37
C ARG A 184 -26.82 8.29 0.92
N ARG A 185 -26.33 7.06 0.81
CA ARG A 185 -27.02 5.87 1.31
C ARG A 185 -26.97 5.75 2.82
N SER A 186 -25.84 6.08 3.45
CA SER A 186 -25.78 6.17 4.92
C SER A 186 -26.76 7.19 5.51
N LEU A 187 -27.27 8.11 4.68
CA LEU A 187 -28.28 9.12 5.05
C LEU A 187 -29.73 8.70 4.72
N GLY A 188 -29.98 7.45 4.31
CA GLY A 188 -31.33 6.85 4.32
C GLY A 188 -32.19 6.98 3.05
N SER A 189 -31.60 7.12 1.85
CA SER A 189 -32.39 7.15 0.61
C SER A 189 -32.71 5.73 0.08
N PRO A 190 -34.00 5.37 -0.12
CA PRO A 190 -34.39 4.09 -0.72
C PRO A 190 -34.40 4.23 -2.26
N ARG A 191 -33.36 3.70 -2.92
CA ARG A 191 -33.36 3.47 -4.38
C ARG A 191 -32.73 2.11 -4.66
N ASP A 192 -33.19 1.43 -5.72
CA ASP A 192 -32.72 0.13 -6.18
C ASP A 192 -31.18 0.05 -6.16
N PRO A 193 -30.57 -0.63 -5.16
CA PRO A 193 -29.19 -0.30 -4.76
C PRO A 193 -28.12 -1.07 -5.54
N ASP A 194 -28.42 -2.27 -6.01
CA ASP A 194 -27.37 -3.22 -6.43
C ASP A 194 -26.82 -2.95 -7.83
N VAL A 195 -27.67 -2.59 -8.79
CA VAL A 195 -27.25 -2.43 -10.19
C VAL A 195 -26.36 -1.20 -10.37
N TYR A 196 -26.69 -0.09 -9.71
CA TYR A 196 -25.93 1.16 -9.83
C TYR A 196 -24.54 1.07 -9.18
N THR A 197 -24.45 0.44 -8.00
CA THR A 197 -23.16 0.23 -7.29
C THR A 197 -22.26 -0.71 -8.08
N THR A 198 -22.83 -1.79 -8.61
CA THR A 198 -22.09 -2.77 -9.41
C THR A 198 -21.54 -2.12 -10.68
N LYS A 199 -22.34 -1.28 -11.36
CA LYS A 199 -21.91 -0.52 -12.53
C LYS A 199 -20.78 0.45 -12.21
N LEU A 200 -20.90 1.21 -11.12
CA LEU A 200 -19.84 2.15 -10.69
C LEU A 200 -18.55 1.41 -10.31
N ASN A 201 -18.64 0.30 -9.58
CA ASN A 201 -17.48 -0.52 -9.21
C ASN A 201 -16.78 -1.10 -10.44
N TYR A 202 -17.55 -1.56 -11.43
CA TYR A 202 -17.02 -2.00 -12.72
C TYR A 202 -16.31 -0.85 -13.44
N GLN A 203 -16.94 0.31 -13.53
CA GLN A 203 -16.38 1.48 -14.19
C GLN A 203 -15.05 1.92 -13.55
N VAL A 204 -14.99 2.01 -12.22
CA VAL A 204 -13.72 2.31 -11.52
C VAL A 204 -12.64 1.27 -11.81
N ARG A 205 -13.00 -0.01 -11.90
CA ARG A 205 -12.04 -1.07 -12.26
C ARG A 205 -11.49 -0.87 -13.67
N GLU A 206 -12.32 -0.49 -14.63
CA GLU A 206 -11.88 -0.21 -16.00
C GLU A 206 -11.04 1.07 -16.08
N GLU A 207 -11.42 2.14 -15.39
CA GLU A 207 -10.60 3.37 -15.35
C GLU A 207 -9.23 3.13 -14.70
N ARG A 208 -9.16 2.33 -13.61
CA ARG A 208 -7.88 1.89 -13.04
C ARG A 208 -7.02 1.15 -14.04
N LYS A 209 -7.60 0.21 -14.82
CA LYS A 209 -6.85 -0.53 -15.84
C LYS A 209 -6.28 0.39 -16.91
N LYS A 210 -7.05 1.37 -17.38
CA LYS A 210 -6.58 2.35 -18.38
C LYS A 210 -5.37 3.13 -17.85
N VAL A 211 -5.47 3.64 -16.62
CA VAL A 211 -4.35 4.36 -15.98
C VAL A 211 -3.13 3.45 -15.87
N ILE A 212 -3.28 2.20 -15.43
CA ILE A 212 -2.16 1.25 -15.34
C ILE A 212 -1.52 0.98 -16.70
N VAL A 213 -2.30 0.79 -17.76
CA VAL A 213 -1.77 0.54 -19.11
C VAL A 213 -0.91 1.71 -19.58
N ILE A 214 -1.38 2.95 -19.40
CA ILE A 214 -0.62 4.15 -19.79
C ILE A 214 0.60 4.33 -18.85
N PHE A 215 0.42 4.07 -17.56
CA PHE A 215 1.50 4.14 -16.57
C PHE A 215 2.64 3.18 -16.92
N ASP A 216 2.33 1.93 -17.30
CA ASP A 216 3.32 0.92 -17.68
C ASP A 216 4.06 1.29 -18.97
N GLN A 217 3.46 2.10 -19.85
CA GLN A 217 4.15 2.64 -21.04
C GLN A 217 5.13 3.77 -20.68
N LEU A 218 4.78 4.60 -19.71
CA LEU A 218 5.61 5.71 -19.25
C LEU A 218 6.72 5.26 -18.29
N PHE A 219 6.45 4.21 -17.52
CA PHE A 219 7.33 3.65 -16.49
C PHE A 219 7.47 2.13 -16.70
N PRO A 220 8.18 1.68 -17.74
CA PRO A 220 8.32 0.27 -18.01
C PRO A 220 8.99 -0.44 -16.83
N CYS A 221 8.29 -1.43 -16.26
CA CYS A 221 8.87 -2.28 -15.23
C CYS A 221 10.15 -2.93 -15.78
N ARG A 222 11.21 -2.96 -14.97
CA ARG A 222 12.42 -3.70 -15.33
C ARG A 222 12.05 -5.18 -15.52
N PRO A 223 12.60 -5.87 -16.54
CA PRO A 223 12.37 -7.30 -16.71
C PRO A 223 12.79 -8.03 -15.42
N VAL A 224 11.90 -8.89 -14.95
CA VAL A 224 12.12 -9.81 -13.81
C VAL A 224 13.08 -10.90 -14.23
#